data_AF-A0A9K3GF22-F1
#
_entry.id   AF-A0A9K3GF22-F1
#
_cell.length_a   1.000
_cell.length_b   1.000
_cell.length_c   1.000
_cell.angle_alpha   90.00
_cell.angle_beta   90.00
_cell.angle_gamma   90.00
#
_symmetry.space_group_name_H-M   'P 1'
#
loop_
_entity.id
_entity.type
_entity.pdbx_description
1 polymer ?
#
loop_
_entity_poly.entity_id
_entity_poly.type
_entity_poly.pdbx_seq_one_letter_code
_entity_poly.pdbx_strand_id
1 'polypeptide(L)'
;MASKCVPVSLPHVPERVLGLVSLGDGEALLLGHDRASGHVCMVLTMHSDDTFTEEIVQCPFDTALERYHAVKVGTAYGYRPVTVKKEKSCCCKCLTLTCLIFVIFVCACLIAGLAGYNVYQGRYTIYKHLHYSFRFPIWEGFRHGTKMDHLVDMSETTATYWLTPDVSPDGDNMHYMHFASKVFGSSRCGYLKMHHHQSDRIVWNRAFECVVPSSDGDGTAIDLGPLCPQYGEIELGAYSYDTALYTDNDYGRHLIRFKHRVMYYEQWRGIIEFYEDHTDITICDPTGGDVWSETITMPHTQCDKYDKGYLLGPYFGGNPRAPDTMWINFEDVPEPL
;
A
#
# COMPACT_ATOMS: atom_id res chain seq x y z
N MET A 1 -39.13 12.01 -2.02
CA MET A 1 -38.58 13.39 -2.11
C MET A 1 -37.28 13.27 -2.87
N ALA A 2 -37.11 14.00 -3.97
CA ALA A 2 -35.79 14.13 -4.58
C ALA A 2 -34.90 14.85 -3.56
N SER A 3 -33.76 14.26 -3.22
CA SER A 3 -32.66 14.99 -2.61
C SER A 3 -32.24 16.06 -3.63
N LYS A 4 -32.74 17.28 -3.44
CA LYS A 4 -32.20 18.45 -4.14
C LYS A 4 -30.77 18.60 -3.64
N CYS A 5 -29.80 18.48 -4.53
CA CYS A 5 -28.48 19.04 -4.27
C CYS A 5 -28.68 20.54 -4.20
N VAL A 6 -28.80 21.08 -3.00
CA VAL A 6 -28.78 22.52 -2.76
C VAL A 6 -27.30 22.90 -2.77
N PRO A 7 -26.84 23.75 -3.71
CA PRO A 7 -25.51 24.31 -3.62
C PRO A 7 -25.43 25.11 -2.31
N VAL A 8 -24.64 24.62 -1.36
CA VAL A 8 -24.38 25.31 -0.10
C VAL A 8 -23.14 26.17 -0.31
N SER A 9 -23.29 27.48 -0.13
CA SER A 9 -22.18 28.41 -0.07
C SER A 9 -21.68 28.43 1.37
N LEU A 10 -20.59 27.71 1.66
CA LEU A 10 -19.94 27.80 2.96
C LEU A 10 -19.12 29.11 2.99
N PRO A 11 -19.31 30.01 3.96
CA PRO A 11 -18.53 31.25 4.08
C PRO A 11 -17.03 31.01 4.27
N HIS A 12 -16.61 29.82 4.74
CA HIS A 12 -15.20 29.50 5.00
C HIS A 12 -14.82 28.13 4.40
N VAL A 13 -14.70 28.01 3.09
CA VAL A 13 -14.15 26.79 2.48
C VAL A 13 -12.62 26.82 2.58
N PRO A 14 -11.97 25.80 3.17
CA PRO A 14 -10.51 25.73 3.16
C PRO A 14 -10.00 25.66 1.71
N GLU A 15 -8.85 26.29 1.43
CA GLU A 15 -8.26 26.29 0.08
C GLU A 15 -8.09 24.88 -0.49
N ARG A 16 -7.86 23.89 0.39
CA ARG A 16 -7.77 22.48 0.01
C ARG A 16 -8.53 21.61 1.00
N VAL A 17 -9.49 20.82 0.50
CA VAL A 17 -10.16 19.77 1.26
C VAL A 17 -9.28 18.52 1.25
N LEU A 18 -8.99 17.99 2.43
CA LEU A 18 -8.18 16.79 2.64
C LEU A 18 -9.05 15.55 2.90
N GLY A 19 -10.24 15.72 3.46
CA GLY A 19 -11.18 14.64 3.70
C GLY A 19 -12.51 15.09 4.28
N LEU A 20 -13.51 14.22 4.20
CA LEU A 20 -14.82 14.38 4.81
C LEU A 20 -15.14 13.10 5.60
N VAL A 21 -15.46 13.23 6.87
CA VAL A 21 -15.78 12.10 7.76
C VAL A 21 -17.19 12.30 8.31
N SER A 22 -18.09 11.33 8.14
CA SER A 22 -19.41 11.38 8.80
C SER A 22 -19.25 11.06 10.28
N LEU A 23 -19.84 11.88 11.15
CA LEU A 23 -19.79 11.72 12.60
C LEU A 23 -21.04 11.02 13.18
N GLY A 24 -22.07 10.80 12.36
CA GLY A 24 -23.39 10.33 12.81
C GLY A 24 -24.35 11.50 13.08
N ASP A 25 -25.64 11.21 13.28
CA ASP A 25 -26.69 12.18 13.68
C ASP A 25 -26.80 13.48 12.85
N GLY A 26 -26.41 13.44 11.57
CA GLY A 26 -26.43 14.61 10.69
C GLY A 26 -25.16 15.47 10.75
N GLU A 27 -24.12 15.01 11.43
CA GLU A 27 -22.84 15.70 11.54
C GLU A 27 -21.78 15.13 10.60
N ALA A 28 -20.93 16.02 10.08
CA ALA A 28 -19.76 15.67 9.29
C ALA A 28 -18.57 16.57 9.66
N LEU A 29 -17.37 15.99 9.71
CA LEU A 29 -16.12 16.69 9.88
C LEU A 29 -15.46 16.89 8.51
N LEU A 30 -15.26 18.13 8.12
CA LEU A 30 -14.47 18.51 6.97
C LEU A 30 -13.04 18.84 7.44
N LEU A 31 -12.07 18.09 6.93
CA LEU A 31 -10.65 18.33 7.16
C LEU A 31 -10.10 19.14 6.00
N GLY A 32 -9.54 20.32 6.31
CA GLY A 32 -9.03 21.25 5.33
C GLY A 32 -7.63 21.76 5.65
N HIS A 33 -6.99 22.33 4.64
CA HIS A 33 -5.78 23.13 4.81
C HIS A 33 -6.02 24.52 4.23
N ASP A 34 -5.72 25.54 5.02
CA ASP A 34 -5.74 26.95 4.66
C ASP A 34 -4.32 27.53 4.78
N ARG A 35 -3.90 28.34 3.80
CA ARG A 35 -2.52 28.86 3.79
C ARG A 35 -2.22 29.82 4.93
N ALA A 36 -3.23 30.56 5.41
CA ALA A 36 -3.05 31.57 6.44
C ALA A 36 -3.11 30.96 7.85
N SER A 37 -3.92 29.91 8.04
CA SER A 37 -4.24 29.35 9.36
C SER A 37 -3.75 27.91 9.58
N GLY A 38 -3.19 27.26 8.56
CA GLY A 38 -2.68 25.89 8.62
C GLY A 38 -3.79 24.84 8.47
N HIS A 39 -3.71 23.75 9.23
CA HIS A 39 -4.76 22.72 9.24
C HIS A 39 -6.01 23.24 9.97
N VAL A 40 -7.16 23.15 9.30
CA VAL A 40 -8.45 23.59 9.83
C VAL A 40 -9.39 22.40 9.87
N CYS A 41 -10.03 22.21 11.01
CA CYS A 41 -11.14 21.28 11.16
C CYS A 41 -12.44 22.07 11.18
N MET A 42 -13.39 21.69 10.34
CA MET A 42 -14.71 22.28 10.33
C MET A 42 -15.74 21.20 10.65
N VAL A 43 -16.51 21.41 11.71
CA VAL A 43 -17.67 20.57 12.02
C VAL A 43 -18.89 21.17 11.32
N LEU A 44 -19.54 20.36 10.50
CA LEU A 44 -20.78 20.66 9.81
C LEU A 44 -21.91 19.90 10.50
N THR A 45 -22.85 20.61 11.11
CA THR A 45 -24.06 20.00 11.69
C THR A 45 -25.25 20.29 10.79
N MET A 46 -25.87 19.25 10.24
CA MET A 46 -27.08 19.34 9.42
C MET A 46 -28.32 19.35 10.31
N HIS A 47 -29.12 20.40 10.19
CA HIS A 47 -30.38 20.56 10.91
C HIS A 47 -31.53 19.88 10.15
N SER A 48 -32.62 19.62 10.86
CA SER A 48 -33.81 18.95 10.29
C SER A 48 -34.54 19.75 9.22
N ASP A 49 -34.19 21.03 9.04
CA ASP A 49 -34.72 21.94 8.02
C ASP A 49 -33.77 22.10 6.81
N ASP A 50 -32.82 21.18 6.64
CA ASP A 50 -31.79 21.17 5.59
C ASP A 50 -30.84 22.39 5.63
N THR A 51 -30.75 23.07 6.78
CA THR A 51 -29.72 24.09 7.04
C THR A 51 -28.49 23.49 7.71
N PHE A 52 -27.35 24.19 7.65
CA PHE A 52 -26.11 23.77 8.30
C PHE A 52 -25.61 24.85 9.23
N THR A 53 -25.01 24.44 10.35
CA THR A 53 -24.15 25.30 11.16
C THR A 53 -22.71 24.86 11.03
N GLU A 54 -21.81 25.83 10.93
CA GLU A 54 -20.37 25.63 10.83
C GLU A 54 -19.71 26.01 12.15
N GLU A 55 -18.91 25.10 12.70
CA GLU A 55 -17.99 25.41 13.79
C GLU A 55 -16.56 25.18 13.30
N ILE A 56 -15.78 26.26 13.23
CA ILE A 56 -14.35 26.19 12.93
C ILE A 56 -13.62 25.89 14.22
N VAL A 57 -13.03 24.70 14.28
CA VAL A 57 -12.22 24.28 15.43
C VAL A 57 -10.76 24.28 14.98
N GLN A 58 -9.93 25.06 15.68
CA GLN A 58 -8.49 25.00 15.48
C GLN A 58 -8.01 23.65 16.01
N CYS A 59 -7.51 22.78 15.13
CA CYS A 59 -7.05 21.44 15.48
C CYS A 59 -5.54 21.46 15.76
N PRO A 60 -5.08 21.32 17.02
CA PRO A 60 -3.73 20.87 17.26
C PRO A 60 -3.67 19.43 16.76
N PHE A 61 -2.82 19.16 15.76
CA PHE A 61 -2.72 17.88 15.06
C PHE A 61 -2.58 16.68 16.03
N ASP A 62 -2.01 16.92 17.23
CA ASP A 62 -1.79 15.91 18.25
C ASP A 62 -3.03 15.56 19.11
N THR A 63 -4.05 16.43 19.20
CA THR A 63 -5.24 16.19 20.07
C THR A 63 -6.50 15.79 19.31
N ALA A 64 -6.53 16.05 18.00
CA ALA A 64 -7.65 15.65 17.14
C ALA A 64 -7.71 14.13 16.91
N LEU A 65 -6.63 13.39 17.11
CA LEU A 65 -6.68 11.91 17.11
C LEU A 65 -7.08 11.35 18.50
N GLU A 66 -6.61 11.98 19.59
CA GLU A 66 -6.83 11.48 20.96
C GLU A 66 -8.27 11.66 21.45
N ARG A 67 -8.98 12.74 21.04
CA ARG A 67 -10.41 12.90 21.38
C ARG A 67 -11.33 11.88 20.68
N TYR A 68 -10.92 11.33 19.54
CA TYR A 68 -11.78 10.43 18.75
C TYR A 68 -11.73 8.97 19.22
N HIS A 69 -10.72 8.58 20.00
CA HIS A 69 -10.74 7.29 20.70
C HIS A 69 -11.68 7.26 21.92
N ALA A 70 -12.24 8.40 22.35
CA ALA A 70 -13.06 8.50 23.55
C ALA A 70 -14.59 8.51 23.32
N VAL A 71 -15.07 8.59 22.08
CA VAL A 71 -16.53 8.56 21.81
C VAL A 71 -17.00 7.11 21.70
N LYS A 72 -17.26 6.55 22.88
CA LYS A 72 -17.84 5.22 23.10
C LYS A 72 -19.31 5.20 22.65
N VAL A 73 -19.64 4.13 21.92
CA VAL A 73 -20.99 3.65 21.56
C VAL A 73 -21.98 3.78 22.73
N GLY A 74 -23.02 4.58 22.54
CA GLY A 74 -24.16 4.70 23.44
C GLY A 74 -25.47 4.53 22.68
N THR A 75 -26.02 3.32 22.72
CA THR A 75 -27.38 3.00 22.26
C THR A 75 -28.43 3.57 23.21
N ALA A 76 -29.41 4.34 22.71
CA ALA A 76 -30.71 4.49 23.38
C ALA A 76 -31.84 4.88 22.39
N TYR A 77 -32.91 4.10 22.43
CA TYR A 77 -34.16 4.21 21.67
C TYR A 77 -35.01 5.44 22.05
N GLY A 78 -35.77 5.98 21.09
CA GLY A 78 -36.89 6.89 21.36
C GLY A 78 -37.63 7.37 20.11
N TYR A 79 -38.51 6.55 19.54
CA TYR A 79 -39.41 6.97 18.45
C TYR A 79 -40.55 7.87 18.98
N ARG A 80 -40.78 9.03 18.33
CA ARG A 80 -42.07 9.72 18.31
C ARG A 80 -42.65 9.68 16.89
N PRO A 81 -43.96 9.41 16.71
CA PRO A 81 -44.56 9.41 15.38
C PRO A 81 -44.78 10.84 14.90
N VAL A 82 -44.19 11.18 13.74
CA VAL A 82 -44.51 12.40 12.99
C VAL A 82 -45.58 12.06 11.97
N THR A 83 -46.74 12.70 12.08
CA THR A 83 -47.85 12.57 11.14
C THR A 83 -47.51 13.26 9.82
N VAL A 84 -47.25 12.49 8.77
CA VAL A 84 -46.95 13.03 7.43
C VAL A 84 -48.26 13.38 6.71
N LYS A 85 -48.44 14.67 6.40
CA LYS A 85 -49.50 15.12 5.47
C LYS A 85 -49.17 14.61 4.07
N LYS A 86 -50.16 13.96 3.46
CA LYS A 86 -50.10 13.34 2.14
C LYS A 86 -50.21 14.42 1.04
N GLU A 87 -49.09 14.96 0.59
CA GLU A 87 -49.07 15.78 -0.63
C GLU A 87 -48.99 14.89 -1.88
N LYS A 88 -49.84 15.23 -2.86
CA LYS A 88 -50.04 14.46 -4.09
C LYS A 88 -48.86 14.62 -5.04
N SER A 89 -48.24 13.47 -5.33
CA SER A 89 -47.82 13.03 -6.67
C SER A 89 -47.07 14.03 -7.57
N CYS A 90 -45.75 14.04 -7.42
CA CYS A 90 -44.81 14.36 -8.51
C CYS A 90 -43.82 13.19 -8.68
N CYS A 91 -44.33 11.97 -8.92
CA CYS A 91 -43.55 10.73 -8.78
C CYS A 91 -42.78 10.28 -10.04
N CYS A 92 -43.15 10.71 -11.25
CA CYS A 92 -42.52 10.19 -12.47
C CYS A 92 -41.14 10.79 -12.82
N LYS A 93 -40.85 12.05 -12.44
CA LYS A 93 -39.57 12.70 -12.82
C LYS A 93 -38.43 12.45 -11.82
N CYS A 94 -38.75 12.09 -10.58
CA CYS A 94 -37.73 11.68 -9.60
C CYS A 94 -37.16 10.30 -9.94
N LEU A 95 -38.02 9.35 -10.33
CA LEU A 95 -37.60 7.96 -10.56
C LEU A 95 -36.54 7.85 -11.66
N THR A 96 -36.69 8.60 -12.75
CA THR A 96 -35.75 8.60 -13.88
C THR A 96 -34.38 9.16 -13.51
N LEU A 97 -34.32 10.21 -12.67
CA LEU A 97 -33.04 10.80 -12.25
C LEU A 97 -32.29 9.88 -11.26
N THR A 98 -32.97 9.29 -10.28
CA THR A 98 -32.34 8.32 -9.37
C THR A 98 -31.86 7.06 -10.09
N CYS A 99 -32.63 6.54 -11.06
CA CYS A 99 -32.18 5.42 -11.87
C CYS A 99 -30.95 5.79 -12.72
N LEU A 100 -30.92 7.00 -13.29
CA LEU A 100 -29.76 7.47 -14.06
C LEU A 100 -28.51 7.61 -13.18
N ILE A 101 -28.62 8.21 -11.99
CA ILE A 101 -27.51 8.33 -11.04
C ILE A 101 -27.01 6.94 -10.62
N PHE A 102 -27.92 6.01 -10.31
CA PHE A 102 -27.53 4.65 -9.95
C PHE A 102 -26.85 3.92 -11.10
N VAL A 103 -27.34 4.06 -12.33
CA VAL A 103 -26.70 3.48 -13.53
C VAL A 103 -25.32 4.11 -13.76
N ILE A 104 -25.17 5.43 -13.64
CA ILE A 104 -23.87 6.10 -13.77
C ILE A 104 -22.91 5.61 -12.68
N PHE A 105 -23.38 5.47 -11.44
CA PHE A 105 -22.57 4.96 -10.33
C PHE A 105 -22.14 3.51 -10.57
N VAL A 106 -23.06 2.63 -10.96
CA VAL A 106 -22.75 1.23 -11.29
C VAL A 106 -21.81 1.15 -12.48
N CYS A 107 -22.02 1.94 -13.54
CA CYS A 107 -21.11 2.01 -14.68
C CYS A 107 -19.75 2.56 -14.28
N ALA A 108 -19.66 3.57 -13.41
CA ALA A 108 -18.40 4.09 -12.91
C ALA A 108 -17.66 3.04 -12.06
N CYS A 109 -18.37 2.30 -11.20
CA CYS A 109 -17.81 1.18 -10.44
C CYS A 109 -17.39 0.02 -11.35
N LEU A 110 -18.15 -0.29 -12.40
CA LEU A 110 -17.79 -1.33 -13.38
C LEU A 110 -16.60 -0.90 -14.24
N ILE A 111 -16.55 0.36 -14.69
CA ILE A 111 -15.40 0.90 -15.43
C ILE A 111 -14.17 0.94 -14.53
N ALA A 112 -14.30 1.35 -13.26
CA ALA A 112 -13.21 1.29 -12.29
C ALA A 112 -12.77 -0.15 -11.98
N GLY A 113 -13.71 -1.11 -11.94
CA GLY A 113 -13.41 -2.52 -11.74
C GLY A 113 -12.80 -3.21 -12.97
N LEU A 114 -13.20 -2.79 -14.19
CA LEU A 114 -12.63 -3.27 -15.46
C LEU A 114 -11.30 -2.59 -15.79
N ALA A 115 -11.08 -1.38 -15.27
CA ALA A 115 -9.78 -0.72 -15.19
C ALA A 115 -8.95 -1.27 -14.01
N GLY A 116 -9.15 -2.53 -13.62
CA GLY A 116 -8.13 -3.35 -12.98
C GLY A 116 -6.96 -3.56 -13.95
N TYR A 117 -6.31 -2.45 -14.30
CA TYR A 117 -5.02 -2.39 -14.96
C TYR A 117 -4.04 -3.25 -14.16
N ASN A 118 -3.12 -3.91 -14.84
CA ASN A 118 -1.92 -4.45 -14.21
C ASN A 118 -1.27 -3.31 -13.43
N VAL A 119 -1.43 -3.31 -12.10
CA VAL A 119 -0.94 -2.24 -11.20
C VAL A 119 0.58 -2.36 -10.99
N TYR A 120 1.27 -2.93 -11.96
CA TYR A 120 2.72 -3.01 -12.07
C TYR A 120 3.17 -2.56 -13.46
N GLN A 121 2.44 -1.66 -14.11
CA GLN A 121 3.00 -0.96 -15.26
C GLN A 121 3.36 0.46 -14.86
N GLY A 122 4.62 0.84 -15.10
CA GLY A 122 5.11 2.20 -14.94
C GLY A 122 6.07 2.38 -13.78
N ARG A 123 6.29 3.65 -13.43
CA ARG A 123 7.30 4.09 -12.49
C ARG A 123 6.72 4.33 -11.10
N TYR A 124 7.28 3.65 -10.11
CA TYR A 124 6.91 3.77 -8.70
C TYR A 124 8.01 4.52 -7.97
N THR A 125 7.65 5.65 -7.36
CA THR A 125 8.57 6.43 -6.54
C THR A 125 8.33 6.15 -5.07
N ILE A 126 9.36 5.71 -4.37
CA ILE A 126 9.39 5.63 -2.90
C ILE A 126 10.13 6.87 -2.42
N TYR A 127 9.43 7.75 -1.72
CA TYR A 127 10.02 9.01 -1.24
C TYR A 127 10.92 8.78 -0.02
N LYS A 128 11.92 9.65 0.12
CA LYS A 128 12.73 9.75 1.33
C LYS A 128 11.85 9.79 2.59
N HIS A 129 12.28 9.06 3.60
CA HIS A 129 11.63 8.82 4.89
C HIS A 129 10.28 8.11 4.85
N LEU A 130 9.84 7.60 3.69
CA LEU A 130 8.64 6.79 3.62
C LEU A 130 8.89 5.40 4.21
N HIS A 131 8.00 4.95 5.08
CA HIS A 131 7.96 3.59 5.63
C HIS A 131 6.52 3.06 5.55
N TYR A 132 6.36 1.79 5.20
CA TYR A 132 5.11 1.30 4.60
C TYR A 132 4.26 0.44 5.53
N SER A 133 3.79 1.02 6.65
CA SER A 133 2.67 0.42 7.41
C SER A 133 1.28 0.91 6.95
N PHE A 134 1.19 1.92 6.06
CA PHE A 134 -0.06 2.67 5.80
C PHE A 134 -0.56 2.69 4.33
N ARG A 135 -0.30 1.66 3.48
CA ARG A 135 -1.01 1.56 2.17
C ARG A 135 -2.35 0.92 2.42
N PHE A 136 -3.41 1.60 2.01
CA PHE A 136 -4.72 0.97 1.98
C PHE A 136 -4.71 -0.17 0.95
N PRO A 137 -5.13 -1.39 1.33
CA PRO A 137 -5.14 -2.59 0.49
C PRO A 137 -6.01 -2.53 -0.78
N ILE A 138 -6.51 -1.36 -1.17
CA ILE A 138 -7.41 -1.22 -2.32
C ILE A 138 -6.64 -0.61 -3.51
N TRP A 139 -5.44 -0.09 -3.27
CA TRP A 139 -4.75 0.76 -4.24
C TRP A 139 -3.88 -0.04 -5.21
N GLU A 140 -3.48 -1.25 -4.84
CA GLU A 140 -2.58 -2.07 -5.68
C GLU A 140 -3.33 -3.11 -6.51
N GLY A 141 -4.64 -3.29 -6.31
CA GLY A 141 -5.45 -4.19 -7.13
C GLY A 141 -5.26 -5.68 -6.81
N PHE A 142 -5.63 -6.54 -7.75
CA PHE A 142 -5.74 -7.98 -7.54
C PHE A 142 -5.11 -8.77 -8.70
N ARG A 143 -4.35 -9.82 -8.37
CA ARG A 143 -3.80 -10.79 -9.31
C ARG A 143 -4.89 -11.75 -9.76
N HIS A 144 -5.02 -11.93 -11.07
CA HIS A 144 -5.76 -13.03 -11.68
C HIS A 144 -4.79 -13.88 -12.48
N GLY A 145 -4.76 -15.19 -12.24
CA GLY A 145 -3.82 -16.12 -12.85
C GLY A 145 -2.66 -16.48 -11.94
N THR A 146 -1.84 -17.43 -12.39
CA THR A 146 -0.78 -18.06 -11.58
C THR A 146 0.57 -17.39 -11.73
N LYS A 147 0.73 -16.41 -12.62
CA LYS A 147 2.04 -15.85 -12.97
C LYS A 147 2.05 -14.33 -12.85
N MET A 148 3.14 -13.79 -12.30
CA MET A 148 3.53 -12.39 -12.39
C MET A 148 4.89 -12.34 -13.11
N ASP A 149 5.04 -11.44 -14.07
CA ASP A 149 6.20 -11.42 -14.97
C ASP A 149 6.53 -9.98 -15.36
N HIS A 150 7.60 -9.45 -14.79
CA HIS A 150 7.95 -8.04 -14.94
C HIS A 150 9.42 -7.87 -15.29
N LEU A 151 9.71 -6.96 -16.21
CA LEU A 151 11.01 -6.32 -16.31
C LEU A 151 11.10 -5.26 -15.22
N VAL A 152 12.24 -5.21 -14.55
CA VAL A 152 12.50 -4.34 -13.42
C VAL A 152 13.82 -3.61 -13.63
N ASP A 153 13.78 -2.30 -13.48
CA ASP A 153 14.97 -1.46 -13.36
C ASP A 153 14.82 -0.48 -12.18
N MET A 154 15.97 -0.11 -11.62
CA MET A 154 16.05 0.58 -10.33
C MET A 154 16.90 1.84 -10.42
N SER A 155 16.63 2.80 -9.54
CA SER A 155 17.46 4.00 -9.39
C SER A 155 18.77 3.73 -8.64
N GLU A 156 19.80 4.56 -8.83
CA GLU A 156 21.00 4.54 -7.99
C GLU A 156 20.68 4.78 -6.50
N THR A 157 19.71 5.63 -6.23
CA THR A 157 19.23 5.95 -4.89
C THR A 157 18.42 4.84 -4.24
N THR A 158 18.11 3.75 -4.96
CA THR A 158 17.63 2.53 -4.30
C THR A 158 18.62 2.07 -3.26
N ALA A 159 19.87 2.45 -3.40
CA ALA A 159 20.86 1.66 -2.77
C ALA A 159 21.11 2.20 -1.29
N THR A 160 20.83 3.46 -0.89
CA THR A 160 21.24 3.95 0.46
C THR A 160 20.54 3.20 1.62
N TYR A 161 21.17 3.12 2.81
CA TYR A 161 20.55 2.57 4.05
C TYR A 161 20.56 3.55 5.23
N TRP A 162 19.54 3.42 6.09
CA TRP A 162 19.60 3.86 7.48
C TRP A 162 19.52 2.62 8.36
N LEU A 163 20.49 2.38 9.23
CA LEU A 163 20.43 1.30 10.20
C LEU A 163 20.10 1.83 11.59
N THR A 164 19.23 1.10 12.28
CA THR A 164 18.83 1.40 13.66
C THR A 164 19.76 0.68 14.66
N PRO A 165 19.95 1.21 15.88
CA PRO A 165 20.90 0.72 16.89
C PRO A 165 20.83 -0.77 17.28
N ASP A 166 19.70 -1.44 17.04
CA ASP A 166 19.41 -2.77 17.57
C ASP A 166 19.91 -3.92 16.68
N VAL A 167 20.88 -3.65 15.79
CA VAL A 167 21.32 -4.58 14.74
C VAL A 167 22.75 -5.03 15.02
N SER A 168 22.88 -6.26 15.54
CA SER A 168 24.19 -6.92 15.67
C SER A 168 24.77 -7.25 14.28
N PRO A 169 26.07 -7.06 14.02
CA PRO A 169 26.69 -7.41 12.75
C PRO A 169 26.75 -8.92 12.43
N ASP A 170 26.48 -9.79 13.42
CA ASP A 170 26.84 -11.22 13.36
C ASP A 170 25.66 -12.18 13.06
N GLY A 171 24.45 -11.67 12.75
CA GLY A 171 23.25 -12.50 12.56
C GLY A 171 22.80 -12.69 11.11
N ASP A 172 23.53 -13.48 10.32
CA ASP A 172 23.45 -13.61 8.85
C ASP A 172 22.06 -13.63 8.17
N ASN A 173 20.98 -14.03 8.83
CA ASN A 173 19.65 -14.16 8.19
C ASN A 173 18.53 -13.30 8.80
N MET A 174 18.57 -12.95 10.08
CA MET A 174 17.51 -12.10 10.66
C MET A 174 17.61 -10.66 10.15
N HIS A 175 18.83 -10.17 9.91
CA HIS A 175 19.07 -8.79 9.52
C HIS A 175 18.53 -8.49 8.12
N TYR A 176 18.82 -9.35 7.15
CA TYR A 176 18.38 -9.13 5.77
C TYR A 176 16.85 -9.03 5.68
N MET A 177 16.08 -9.72 6.52
CA MET A 177 14.62 -9.67 6.50
C MET A 177 14.02 -8.37 7.03
N HIS A 178 14.61 -7.83 8.10
CA HIS A 178 14.20 -6.55 8.69
C HIS A 178 14.65 -5.34 7.85
N PHE A 179 15.50 -5.55 6.84
CA PHE A 179 15.97 -4.49 5.95
C PHE A 179 15.55 -4.70 4.49
N ALA A 180 15.11 -5.91 4.14
CA ALA A 180 14.69 -6.28 2.79
C ALA A 180 13.51 -5.43 2.32
N SER A 181 13.82 -4.52 1.41
CA SER A 181 12.84 -3.75 0.69
C SER A 181 12.09 -4.65 -0.28
N LYS A 182 10.78 -4.41 -0.40
CA LYS A 182 9.90 -5.26 -1.21
C LYS A 182 9.81 -4.66 -2.60
N VAL A 183 10.07 -5.45 -3.64
CA VAL A 183 9.92 -5.03 -5.04
C VAL A 183 8.47 -5.21 -5.46
N PHE A 184 8.02 -6.45 -5.59
CA PHE A 184 6.66 -6.80 -5.94
C PHE A 184 6.32 -8.21 -5.46
N GLY A 185 5.03 -8.56 -5.48
CA GLY A 185 4.58 -9.88 -5.05
C GLY A 185 3.06 -9.97 -5.01
N SER A 186 2.56 -11.07 -4.46
CA SER A 186 1.13 -11.24 -4.25
C SER A 186 0.82 -12.13 -3.05
N SER A 187 -0.38 -12.00 -2.49
CA SER A 187 -0.90 -13.05 -1.64
C SER A 187 -1.22 -14.31 -2.45
N ARG A 188 -1.04 -15.46 -1.83
CA ARG A 188 -1.29 -16.77 -2.43
C ARG A 188 -2.76 -17.14 -2.38
N CYS A 189 -3.42 -16.95 -1.24
CA CYS A 189 -4.71 -17.61 -0.96
C CYS A 189 -5.92 -16.71 -1.09
N GLY A 190 -6.05 -16.07 -2.25
CA GLY A 190 -7.16 -15.20 -2.60
C GLY A 190 -6.97 -13.74 -2.19
N TYR A 191 -7.95 -12.93 -2.59
CA TYR A 191 -7.94 -11.47 -2.52
C TYR A 191 -8.02 -10.87 -1.11
N LEU A 192 -8.47 -11.64 -0.12
CA LEU A 192 -8.72 -11.15 1.24
C LEU A 192 -7.53 -11.34 2.18
N LYS A 193 -6.42 -11.87 1.66
CA LYS A 193 -5.20 -12.10 2.42
C LYS A 193 -4.31 -10.86 2.30
N MET A 194 -4.10 -10.19 3.42
CA MET A 194 -3.29 -8.98 3.47
C MET A 194 -1.79 -9.29 3.30
N HIS A 195 -1.03 -8.23 3.08
CA HIS A 195 0.37 -8.23 2.71
C HIS A 195 1.35 -8.98 3.64
N HIS A 196 0.99 -9.25 4.90
CA HIS A 196 1.78 -10.01 5.89
C HIS A 196 1.25 -11.43 6.15
N HIS A 197 0.28 -11.91 5.36
CA HIS A 197 -0.31 -13.24 5.54
C HIS A 197 -0.36 -13.99 4.21
N GLN A 198 0.33 -15.14 4.16
CA GLN A 198 0.30 -16.06 3.01
C GLN A 198 0.67 -15.34 1.71
N SER A 199 1.82 -14.67 1.71
CA SER A 199 2.27 -13.85 0.57
C SER A 199 3.72 -14.11 0.22
N ASP A 200 4.03 -13.98 -1.06
CA ASP A 200 5.38 -14.12 -1.60
C ASP A 200 5.77 -12.88 -2.38
N ARG A 201 7.06 -12.57 -2.34
CA ARG A 201 7.63 -11.35 -2.89
C ARG A 201 9.03 -11.57 -3.40
N ILE A 202 9.37 -10.84 -4.45
CA ILE A 202 10.76 -10.51 -4.71
C ILE A 202 11.13 -9.32 -3.82
N VAL A 203 12.27 -9.46 -3.15
CA VAL A 203 12.86 -8.45 -2.30
C VAL A 203 14.24 -8.11 -2.78
N TRP A 204 14.72 -6.96 -2.35
CA TRP A 204 16.04 -6.49 -2.69
C TRP A 204 16.70 -5.84 -1.49
N ASN A 205 18.03 -5.84 -1.53
CA ASN A 205 18.92 -5.09 -0.65
C ASN A 205 20.15 -4.65 -1.45
N ARG A 206 20.97 -3.70 -0.96
CA ARG A 206 22.35 -3.63 -1.47
C ARG A 206 23.16 -4.82 -0.96
N ALA A 207 24.29 -5.03 -1.64
CA ALA A 207 25.44 -5.72 -1.09
C ALA A 207 25.69 -5.29 0.37
N PHE A 208 25.37 -6.18 1.31
CA PHE A 208 25.53 -5.92 2.73
C PHE A 208 27.00 -5.70 3.12
N GLU A 209 27.95 -6.12 2.28
CA GLU A 209 29.37 -5.84 2.45
C GLU A 209 29.72 -4.34 2.38
N CYS A 210 28.86 -3.53 1.78
CA CYS A 210 29.01 -2.07 1.73
C CYS A 210 28.55 -1.37 3.01
N VAL A 211 28.11 -2.13 4.00
CA VAL A 211 27.59 -1.63 5.26
C VAL A 211 28.56 -2.04 6.36
N VAL A 212 29.16 -1.05 7.02
CA VAL A 212 30.08 -1.28 8.14
C VAL A 212 29.48 -0.78 9.45
N PRO A 213 29.74 -1.45 10.59
CA PRO A 213 29.36 -0.91 11.89
C PRO A 213 29.98 0.48 12.09
N SER A 214 29.22 1.40 12.69
CA SER A 214 29.71 2.72 13.05
C SER A 214 30.80 2.62 14.11
N SER A 215 31.82 3.47 13.99
CA SER A 215 32.91 3.56 14.97
C SER A 215 32.46 4.05 16.34
N ASP A 216 31.27 4.65 16.42
CA ASP A 216 30.78 5.33 17.62
C ASP A 216 30.12 4.37 18.62
N GLY A 217 30.00 3.09 18.29
CA GLY A 217 29.49 2.04 19.18
C GLY A 217 28.01 2.21 19.55
N ASP A 218 27.30 3.08 18.85
CA ASP A 218 25.88 3.40 19.06
C ASP A 218 24.92 2.42 18.34
N GLY A 219 25.45 1.31 17.82
CA GLY A 219 24.71 0.32 17.05
C GLY A 219 24.28 0.82 15.67
N THR A 220 24.73 2.01 15.24
CA THR A 220 24.50 2.46 13.87
C THR A 220 25.48 1.77 12.94
N ALA A 221 25.16 1.79 11.65
CA ALA A 221 26.08 1.35 10.62
C ALA A 221 26.14 2.37 9.50
N ILE A 222 27.35 2.49 8.97
CA ILE A 222 27.76 3.43 7.96
C ILE A 222 27.69 2.70 6.62
N ASP A 223 26.89 3.27 5.73
CA ASP A 223 26.96 2.95 4.32
C ASP A 223 28.24 3.54 3.74
N LEU A 224 29.16 2.66 3.30
CA LEU A 224 30.44 3.05 2.73
C LEU A 224 30.28 3.86 1.43
N GLY A 225 29.08 3.86 0.84
CA GLY A 225 28.80 4.64 -0.34
C GLY A 225 29.71 4.23 -1.51
N PRO A 226 30.11 5.19 -2.37
CA PRO A 226 31.00 4.94 -3.51
C PRO A 226 32.38 4.38 -3.16
N LEU A 227 32.75 4.31 -1.87
CA LEU A 227 34.02 3.71 -1.43
C LEU A 227 33.94 2.17 -1.38
N CYS A 228 32.74 1.59 -1.44
CA CYS A 228 32.56 0.16 -1.55
C CYS A 228 32.64 -0.32 -3.00
N PRO A 229 33.46 -1.33 -3.33
CA PRO A 229 33.52 -1.89 -4.69
C PRO A 229 32.17 -2.41 -5.19
N GLN A 230 31.31 -2.89 -4.27
CA GLN A 230 29.98 -3.43 -4.55
C GLN A 230 28.86 -2.39 -4.39
N TYR A 231 29.17 -1.09 -4.29
CA TYR A 231 28.16 -0.04 -4.04
C TYR A 231 27.00 -0.05 -5.04
N GLY A 232 27.31 -0.44 -6.29
CA GLY A 232 26.34 -0.51 -7.36
C GLY A 232 25.56 -1.83 -7.43
N GLU A 233 25.89 -2.82 -6.62
CA GLU A 233 25.27 -4.14 -6.64
C GLU A 233 24.01 -4.18 -5.76
N ILE A 234 22.99 -4.82 -6.30
CA ILE A 234 21.72 -5.14 -5.64
C ILE A 234 21.67 -6.65 -5.45
N GLU A 235 21.50 -7.05 -4.19
CA GLU A 235 21.18 -8.41 -3.79
C GLU A 235 19.67 -8.62 -3.89
N LEU A 236 19.26 -9.64 -4.64
CA LEU A 236 17.86 -10.02 -4.75
C LEU A 236 17.56 -11.21 -3.85
N GLY A 237 16.31 -11.34 -3.43
CA GLY A 237 15.84 -12.50 -2.68
C GLY A 237 14.37 -12.81 -2.90
N ALA A 238 14.02 -14.04 -2.58
CA ALA A 238 12.67 -14.52 -2.42
C ALA A 238 12.26 -14.34 -0.95
N TYR A 239 11.11 -13.72 -0.70
CA TYR A 239 10.58 -13.53 0.65
C TYR A 239 9.14 -14.05 0.76
N SER A 240 8.86 -14.87 1.76
CA SER A 240 7.59 -15.53 1.98
C SER A 240 7.05 -15.31 3.38
N TYR A 241 5.81 -14.87 3.51
CA TYR A 241 5.05 -14.88 4.77
C TYR A 241 4.16 -16.13 4.81
N ASP A 242 4.61 -17.20 5.47
CA ASP A 242 3.75 -18.34 5.83
C ASP A 242 3.74 -18.57 7.34
N THR A 243 2.68 -18.10 8.01
CA THR A 243 2.55 -18.24 9.47
C THR A 243 2.30 -19.68 9.92
N ALA A 244 2.00 -20.60 9.00
CA ALA A 244 1.78 -22.02 9.33
C ALA A 244 3.04 -22.87 9.19
N LEU A 245 3.99 -22.48 8.32
CA LEU A 245 5.27 -23.19 8.16
C LEU A 245 6.40 -22.62 9.01
N TYR A 246 6.33 -21.33 9.34
CA TYR A 246 7.39 -20.65 10.05
C TYR A 246 6.86 -20.15 11.40
N THR A 247 7.40 -20.71 12.49
CA THR A 247 7.16 -20.17 13.83
C THR A 247 7.85 -18.83 13.98
N ASP A 248 7.35 -17.93 14.83
CA ASP A 248 7.86 -16.56 15.04
C ASP A 248 9.38 -16.46 15.31
N ASN A 249 10.07 -17.56 15.63
CA ASN A 249 11.52 -17.59 15.89
C ASN A 249 12.37 -18.02 14.68
N ASP A 250 11.75 -18.41 13.56
CA ASP A 250 12.42 -19.01 12.40
C ASP A 250 12.56 -17.99 11.25
N TYR A 251 12.79 -16.71 11.60
CA TYR A 251 12.85 -15.59 10.66
C TYR A 251 13.66 -15.97 9.42
N GLY A 252 14.90 -16.46 9.57
CA GLY A 252 15.79 -16.77 8.44
C GLY A 252 15.26 -17.74 7.37
N ARG A 253 14.13 -18.43 7.56
CA ARG A 253 13.50 -19.28 6.53
C ARG A 253 12.54 -18.55 5.60
N HIS A 254 12.02 -17.39 6.03
CA HIS A 254 11.13 -16.59 5.22
C HIS A 254 11.83 -15.92 4.06
N LEU A 255 13.16 -15.92 4.04
CA LEU A 255 13.96 -15.21 3.06
C LEU A 255 15.06 -16.14 2.54
N ILE A 256 15.12 -16.25 1.22
CA ILE A 256 16.21 -16.96 0.54
C ILE A 256 16.81 -15.99 -0.47
N ARG A 257 18.12 -15.79 -0.41
CA ARG A 257 18.83 -14.89 -1.33
C ARG A 257 19.17 -15.63 -2.62
N PHE A 258 19.09 -14.92 -3.74
CA PHE A 258 19.69 -15.40 -4.98
C PHE A 258 21.21 -15.25 -4.94
N LYS A 259 21.94 -16.05 -5.70
CA LYS A 259 23.39 -15.93 -5.82
C LYS A 259 23.77 -14.79 -6.76
N HIS A 260 22.99 -14.58 -7.81
CA HIS A 260 23.18 -13.48 -8.74
C HIS A 260 22.92 -12.13 -8.07
N ARG A 261 23.79 -11.19 -8.36
CA ARG A 261 23.65 -9.77 -7.99
C ARG A 261 23.52 -8.97 -9.28
N VAL A 262 22.64 -7.98 -9.27
CA VAL A 262 22.39 -7.12 -10.43
C VAL A 262 22.92 -5.72 -10.15
N MET A 263 23.42 -5.02 -11.16
CA MET A 263 23.78 -3.62 -10.97
C MET A 263 22.50 -2.75 -10.93
N TYR A 264 22.50 -1.66 -10.16
CA TYR A 264 21.29 -0.82 -10.04
C TYR A 264 20.79 -0.27 -11.39
N TYR A 265 21.68 -0.07 -12.36
CA TYR A 265 21.36 0.42 -13.69
C TYR A 265 21.04 -0.69 -14.70
N GLU A 266 21.14 -1.95 -14.31
CA GLU A 266 20.78 -3.09 -15.14
C GLU A 266 19.29 -3.38 -14.99
N GLN A 267 18.63 -3.61 -16.14
CA GLN A 267 17.32 -4.21 -16.13
C GLN A 267 17.48 -5.71 -15.84
N TRP A 268 16.52 -6.29 -15.14
CA TRP A 268 16.40 -7.72 -14.90
C TRP A 268 14.94 -8.14 -14.96
N ARG A 269 14.68 -9.43 -15.14
CA ARG A 269 13.32 -9.98 -15.20
C ARG A 269 13.01 -10.75 -13.93
N GLY A 270 11.89 -10.43 -13.31
CA GLY A 270 11.36 -11.11 -12.14
C GLY A 270 10.09 -11.87 -12.48
N ILE A 271 10.04 -13.15 -12.14
CA ILE A 271 8.89 -14.02 -12.38
C ILE A 271 8.47 -14.63 -11.04
N ILE A 272 7.17 -14.58 -10.73
CA ILE A 272 6.59 -15.27 -9.58
C ILE A 272 5.46 -16.16 -10.10
N GLU A 273 5.64 -17.48 -9.97
CA GLU A 273 4.67 -18.49 -10.33
C GLU A 273 4.11 -19.17 -9.09
N PHE A 274 2.79 -19.09 -8.93
CA PHE A 274 2.06 -19.58 -7.78
C PHE A 274 1.44 -20.93 -8.11
N TYR A 275 1.69 -21.90 -7.24
CA TYR A 275 1.09 -23.23 -7.26
C TYR A 275 0.27 -23.46 -5.99
N GLU A 276 -0.37 -24.62 -5.92
CA GLU A 276 -1.23 -24.96 -4.81
C GLU A 276 -0.46 -25.10 -3.48
N ASP A 277 0.78 -25.60 -3.52
CA ASP A 277 1.60 -25.97 -2.37
C ASP A 277 2.98 -25.29 -2.32
N HIS A 278 3.35 -24.56 -3.37
CA HIS A 278 4.59 -23.79 -3.42
C HIS A 278 4.49 -22.58 -4.36
N THR A 279 5.45 -21.67 -4.24
CA THR A 279 5.62 -20.54 -5.14
C THR A 279 7.05 -20.57 -5.66
N ASP A 280 7.21 -20.54 -6.98
CA ASP A 280 8.50 -20.41 -7.63
C ASP A 280 8.77 -18.95 -7.93
N ILE A 281 9.91 -18.46 -7.45
CA ILE A 281 10.38 -17.11 -7.70
C ILE A 281 11.65 -17.22 -8.53
N THR A 282 11.59 -16.71 -9.75
CA THR A 282 12.70 -16.72 -10.69
C THR A 282 13.19 -15.30 -10.95
N ILE A 283 14.51 -15.12 -10.93
CA ILE A 283 15.17 -13.95 -11.50
C ILE A 283 16.00 -14.39 -12.70
N CYS A 284 15.97 -13.61 -13.78
CA CYS A 284 16.75 -13.89 -14.96
C CYS A 284 17.11 -12.61 -15.73
N ASP A 285 17.93 -12.77 -16.76
CA ASP A 285 18.25 -11.67 -17.66
C ASP A 285 16.97 -11.10 -18.34
N PRO A 286 16.98 -9.82 -18.79
CA PRO A 286 15.80 -9.17 -19.37
C PRO A 286 15.15 -9.91 -20.54
N THR A 287 15.94 -10.68 -21.30
CA THR A 287 15.42 -11.42 -22.45
C THR A 287 14.70 -12.72 -22.05
N GLY A 288 14.78 -13.09 -20.76
CA GLY A 288 14.36 -14.40 -20.26
C GLY A 288 15.20 -15.54 -20.80
N GLY A 289 16.43 -15.24 -21.24
CA GLY A 289 17.36 -16.21 -21.80
C GLY A 289 18.15 -16.97 -20.73
N ASP A 290 19.09 -17.78 -21.20
CA ASP A 290 19.96 -18.61 -20.36
C ASP A 290 21.25 -17.90 -19.92
N VAL A 291 21.37 -16.57 -20.09
CA VAL A 291 22.61 -15.87 -19.69
C VAL A 291 22.82 -16.03 -18.18
N TRP A 292 21.74 -15.81 -17.44
CA TRP A 292 21.62 -16.24 -16.07
C TRP A 292 20.13 -16.36 -15.71
N SER A 293 19.82 -17.39 -14.93
CA SER A 293 18.49 -17.63 -14.39
C SER A 293 18.63 -18.40 -13.08
N GLU A 294 17.96 -17.94 -12.04
CA GLU A 294 17.90 -18.60 -10.74
C GLU A 294 16.47 -18.67 -10.25
N THR A 295 16.05 -19.87 -9.85
CA THR A 295 14.73 -20.13 -9.28
C THR A 295 14.85 -20.57 -7.84
N ILE A 296 14.06 -19.95 -6.97
CA ILE A 296 13.85 -20.36 -5.59
C ILE A 296 12.41 -20.86 -5.45
N THR A 297 12.26 -22.09 -4.99
CA THR A 297 10.97 -22.68 -4.64
C THR A 297 10.67 -22.44 -3.17
N MET A 298 9.62 -21.66 -2.88
CA MET A 298 9.13 -21.37 -1.55
C MET A 298 7.95 -22.29 -1.22
N PRO A 299 8.12 -23.34 -0.38
CA PRO A 299 7.00 -24.17 0.05
C PRO A 299 6.04 -23.35 0.92
N HIS A 300 4.76 -23.66 0.83
CA HIS A 300 3.72 -23.06 1.67
C HIS A 300 2.58 -24.04 1.96
N THR A 301 1.70 -23.66 2.87
CA THR A 301 0.49 -24.45 3.13
C THR A 301 -0.38 -24.50 1.86
N GLN A 302 -1.04 -25.64 1.62
CA GLN A 302 -1.95 -25.85 0.49
C GLN A 302 -3.00 -24.74 0.40
N CYS A 303 -3.28 -24.31 -0.83
CA CYS A 303 -3.97 -23.07 -1.11
C CYS A 303 -4.99 -23.19 -2.26
N ASP A 304 -6.27 -23.33 -1.94
CA ASP A 304 -7.35 -23.59 -2.94
C ASP A 304 -7.58 -22.45 -3.97
N LYS A 305 -7.02 -21.26 -3.73
CA LYS A 305 -7.20 -20.07 -4.59
C LYS A 305 -5.86 -19.44 -4.95
N TYR A 306 -4.86 -20.29 -5.22
CA TYR A 306 -3.49 -19.90 -5.56
C TYR A 306 -3.38 -19.04 -6.84
N ASP A 307 -4.38 -19.12 -7.71
CA ASP A 307 -4.54 -18.32 -8.93
C ASP A 307 -5.06 -16.89 -8.67
N LYS A 308 -5.25 -16.51 -7.41
CA LYS A 308 -5.85 -15.24 -6.99
C LYS A 308 -5.12 -14.64 -5.81
N GLY A 309 -4.86 -13.35 -5.87
CA GLY A 309 -4.15 -12.67 -4.79
C GLY A 309 -4.34 -11.18 -4.76
N TYR A 310 -4.09 -10.56 -3.61
CA TYR A 310 -3.87 -9.13 -3.50
C TYR A 310 -2.48 -8.82 -4.06
N LEU A 311 -2.36 -7.81 -4.95
CA LEU A 311 -1.07 -7.38 -5.47
C LEU A 311 -0.32 -6.59 -4.39
N LEU A 312 0.99 -6.76 -4.32
CA LEU A 312 1.84 -6.22 -3.26
C LEU A 312 2.96 -5.37 -3.84
N GLY A 313 2.71 -4.09 -4.00
CA GLY A 313 3.58 -3.13 -4.65
C GLY A 313 4.90 -2.86 -3.93
N PRO A 314 5.76 -2.03 -4.55
CA PRO A 314 7.06 -1.73 -4.01
C PRO A 314 6.95 -0.88 -2.76
N TYR A 315 7.77 -1.23 -1.77
CA TYR A 315 7.97 -0.41 -0.60
C TYR A 315 9.28 -0.70 0.13
N PHE A 316 9.75 0.31 0.87
CA PHE A 316 10.90 0.16 1.76
C PHE A 316 10.47 -0.55 3.04
N GLY A 317 10.96 -1.77 3.22
CA GLY A 317 10.47 -2.70 4.24
C GLY A 317 11.30 -2.70 5.52
N GLY A 318 10.61 -2.96 6.64
CA GLY A 318 11.21 -3.16 7.96
C GLY A 318 11.46 -1.88 8.74
N ASN A 319 12.23 -1.94 9.83
CA ASN A 319 12.26 -0.83 10.79
C ASN A 319 12.82 0.51 10.25
N PRO A 320 13.75 0.54 9.28
CA PRO A 320 14.22 1.83 8.76
C PRO A 320 13.32 2.37 7.67
N ARG A 321 13.31 3.70 7.59
CA ARG A 321 12.64 4.45 6.53
C ARG A 321 13.52 4.49 5.29
N ALA A 322 12.92 4.66 4.11
CA ALA A 322 13.66 4.92 2.89
C ALA A 322 14.64 6.10 3.10
N PRO A 323 15.95 5.92 2.90
CA PRO A 323 16.92 6.94 3.26
C PRO A 323 17.02 8.06 2.21
N ASP A 324 16.73 7.74 0.95
CA ASP A 324 16.60 8.68 -0.15
C ASP A 324 15.39 8.34 -1.04
N THR A 325 15.02 9.28 -1.91
CA THR A 325 13.96 9.06 -2.89
C THR A 325 14.47 8.11 -3.97
N MET A 326 13.79 6.99 -4.15
CA MET A 326 14.12 5.99 -5.14
C MET A 326 12.97 5.71 -6.09
N TRP A 327 13.28 5.11 -7.23
CA TRP A 327 12.26 4.66 -8.16
C TRP A 327 12.51 3.22 -8.62
N ILE A 328 11.42 2.52 -8.91
CA ILE A 328 11.38 1.20 -9.52
C ILE A 328 10.45 1.30 -10.72
N ASN A 329 10.92 0.89 -11.88
CA ASN A 329 10.10 0.78 -13.07
C ASN A 329 9.70 -0.67 -13.27
N PHE A 330 8.45 -0.88 -13.67
CA PHE A 330 7.95 -2.16 -14.08
C PHE A 330 7.41 -2.08 -15.51
N GLU A 331 7.85 -3.01 -16.34
CA GLU A 331 7.30 -3.21 -17.68
C GLU A 331 6.78 -4.65 -17.77
N ASP A 332 5.56 -4.84 -18.27
CA ASP A 332 5.03 -6.17 -18.51
C ASP A 332 5.78 -6.79 -19.70
N VAL A 333 6.17 -8.06 -19.55
CA VAL A 333 6.71 -8.83 -20.67
C VAL A 333 5.53 -9.30 -21.53
N PRO A 334 5.47 -8.94 -22.83
CA PRO A 334 4.41 -9.44 -23.71
C PRO A 334 4.43 -10.97 -23.74
N GLU A 335 3.26 -11.61 -23.61
CA GLU A 335 3.18 -13.04 -23.89
C GLU A 335 3.62 -13.29 -25.34
N PRO A 336 4.45 -14.31 -25.60
CA PRO A 336 4.78 -14.69 -26.97
C PRO A 336 3.49 -15.06 -27.70
N LEU A 337 3.26 -14.41 -28.85
CA LEU A 337 2.07 -14.56 -29.70
C LEU A 337 1.86 -15.98 -30.22
#